data_AF-A0A7W1CB14-F1
#
_entry.id   AF-A0A7W1CB14-F1
#
_cell.length_a   1.000
_cell.length_b   1.000
_cell.length_c   1.000
_cell.angle_alpha   90.00
_cell.angle_beta   90.00
_cell.angle_gamma   90.00
#
_symmetry.space_group_name_H-M   'P 1'
#
loop_
_entity.id
_entity.type
_entity.pdbx_description
1 polymer ?
#
loop_
_entity_poly.entity_id
_entity_poly.type
_entity_poly.pdbx_seq_one_letter_code
_entity_poly.pdbx_strand_id
1 'polypeptide(L)'
;MPVRRPTDPTVPVLPKPPPISTESYVLGSYGVPSIDAHDAAFLAGSHAVAAKRGVRVDPRVLKGMMGGESGEDGTYPVERCRPFDGHPGPRSCGPMQIKWGFHVQRCPECDEGTVAGHVEMAAHIIGMTMLAHVCDEYEAYIRGYLTSDDINGTSQQAAVKAIKKRVARMEADADAGPSKPKPEPPEPADPWRPYPYPKMVNLIVQKPADDNAGFNRCAFRRPNIRGFCTHITDGPPSQTIEFFASFFGTGGERAWDALTDLVVGWDGRIGLLNDWRDPERGGTRAGWANGGVDGLEGEGVAFFRRFPAINEVLVSCEHAQKAGGEWSDAMLASTIELRTAIAQELKCPADSYPYHPSHGGVSIEQQHRNFATKSCPAEPYIGRYDKAVRIAVKEKLAAWQGGSVVAPPPEPVKTFTDWGMTLAHVANYFGVLHRVNAGGTVDKLPFDPAGPVSLVWLKRCEEEGKFPEAEEMRLFDSGIRPGQEWWITFEGGWTLVKSAGDTRDAWRWLDRLEDA
;
A
#
# COMPACT_ATOMS: atom_id res chain seq x y z
N MET A 1 -56.37 16.78 -17.70
CA MET A 1 -57.67 16.18 -18.09
C MET A 1 -57.62 14.69 -17.73
N PRO A 2 -58.64 14.11 -17.06
CA PRO A 2 -58.63 12.70 -16.75
C PRO A 2 -58.89 11.91 -18.04
N VAL A 3 -57.89 11.15 -18.48
CA VAL A 3 -58.02 10.23 -19.62
C VAL A 3 -58.91 9.07 -19.15
N ARG A 4 -60.17 9.04 -19.57
CA ARG A 4 -61.02 7.84 -19.48
C ARG A 4 -60.35 6.75 -20.30
N ARG A 5 -59.89 5.67 -19.67
CA ARG A 5 -59.46 4.45 -20.37
C ARG A 5 -60.69 3.79 -21.01
N PRO A 6 -60.65 3.45 -22.30
CA PRO A 6 -61.61 2.52 -22.88
C PRO A 6 -61.45 1.15 -22.19
N THR A 7 -62.52 0.61 -21.63
CA THR A 7 -62.60 -0.80 -21.25
C THR A 7 -62.74 -1.61 -22.52
N ASP A 8 -61.61 -1.89 -23.19
CA ASP A 8 -61.57 -2.85 -24.27
C ASP A 8 -61.55 -4.27 -23.66
N PRO A 9 -62.61 -5.08 -23.84
CA PRO A 9 -62.72 -6.41 -23.22
C PRO A 9 -61.81 -7.46 -23.86
N THR A 10 -60.93 -7.09 -24.80
CA THR A 10 -60.03 -8.04 -25.49
C THR A 10 -58.60 -8.06 -24.96
N VAL A 11 -58.26 -7.27 -23.93
CA VAL A 11 -56.93 -7.32 -23.32
C VAL A 11 -56.75 -8.68 -22.62
N PRO A 12 -55.75 -9.50 -23.02
CA PRO A 12 -55.45 -10.74 -22.33
C PRO A 12 -55.22 -10.47 -20.85
N VAL A 13 -56.06 -11.02 -19.99
CA VAL A 13 -55.85 -10.96 -18.55
C VAL A 13 -54.62 -11.80 -18.26
N LEU A 14 -53.53 -11.17 -17.83
CA LEU A 14 -52.36 -11.90 -17.35
C LEU A 14 -52.84 -12.93 -16.32
N PRO A 15 -52.36 -14.19 -16.39
CA PRO A 15 -52.69 -15.17 -15.37
C PRO A 15 -52.31 -14.57 -14.02
N LYS A 16 -53.30 -14.46 -13.12
CA LYS A 16 -53.08 -13.94 -11.78
C LYS A 16 -52.00 -14.83 -11.16
N PRO A 17 -50.83 -14.28 -10.76
CA PRO A 17 -49.79 -15.10 -10.17
C PRO A 17 -50.37 -15.85 -8.97
N PRO A 18 -49.97 -17.12 -8.75
CA PRO A 18 -50.47 -17.89 -7.63
C PRO A 18 -50.27 -17.11 -6.33
N PRO A 19 -51.25 -17.11 -5.41
CA PRO A 19 -51.11 -16.42 -4.15
C PRO A 19 -49.93 -17.03 -3.38
N ILE A 20 -48.90 -16.23 -3.17
CA ILE A 20 -47.83 -16.56 -2.25
C ILE A 20 -48.39 -16.38 -0.84
N SER A 21 -48.43 -17.46 -0.05
CA SER A 21 -48.68 -17.39 1.39
C SER A 21 -47.64 -16.45 2.00
N THR A 22 -48.07 -15.32 2.55
CA THR A 22 -47.19 -14.34 3.19
C THR A 22 -46.50 -14.90 4.44
N GLU A 23 -47.00 -16.00 5.00
CA GLU A 23 -46.49 -16.60 6.23
C GLU A 23 -45.40 -17.65 6.01
N SER A 24 -45.12 -18.07 4.76
CA SER A 24 -44.17 -19.16 4.48
C SER A 24 -43.23 -18.93 3.29
N TYR A 25 -43.20 -17.74 2.70
CA TYR A 25 -42.34 -17.50 1.54
C TYR A 25 -40.89 -17.28 1.95
N VAL A 26 -40.04 -18.27 1.63
CA VAL A 26 -38.59 -18.21 1.84
C VAL A 26 -37.93 -17.77 0.54
N LEU A 27 -37.17 -16.67 0.60
CA LEU A 27 -36.55 -16.09 -0.59
C LEU A 27 -35.42 -16.98 -1.12
N GLY A 28 -34.68 -17.63 -0.23
CA GLY A 28 -33.42 -18.31 -0.51
C GLY A 28 -32.23 -17.35 -0.49
N SER A 29 -31.07 -17.85 -0.07
CA SER A 29 -29.83 -17.10 -0.05
C SER A 29 -29.32 -16.85 -1.47
N TYR A 30 -28.89 -15.62 -1.74
CA TYR A 30 -28.15 -15.27 -2.94
C TYR A 30 -26.69 -15.76 -2.85
N GLY A 31 -26.19 -15.98 -1.63
CA GLY A 31 -24.81 -16.37 -1.33
C GLY A 31 -23.85 -15.19 -1.13
N VAL A 32 -24.39 -13.98 -1.02
CA VAL A 32 -23.63 -12.74 -0.74
C VAL A 32 -24.28 -12.04 0.46
N PRO A 33 -23.60 -11.93 1.61
CA PRO A 33 -24.21 -11.48 2.86
C PRO A 33 -24.83 -10.08 2.79
N SER A 34 -24.18 -9.15 2.10
CA SER A 34 -24.66 -7.77 1.91
C SER A 34 -25.92 -7.68 1.06
N ILE A 35 -26.14 -8.61 0.13
CA ILE A 35 -27.41 -8.70 -0.63
C ILE A 35 -28.48 -9.40 0.22
N ASP A 36 -28.12 -10.48 0.91
CA ASP A 36 -29.03 -11.24 1.78
C ASP A 36 -29.54 -10.40 2.97
N ALA A 37 -28.75 -9.45 3.47
CA ALA A 37 -29.15 -8.49 4.49
C ALA A 37 -30.37 -7.62 4.09
N HIS A 38 -30.73 -7.60 2.80
CA HIS A 38 -31.85 -6.82 2.26
C HIS A 38 -33.10 -7.67 1.94
N ASP A 39 -33.18 -8.94 2.38
CA ASP A 39 -34.32 -9.82 2.13
C ASP A 39 -35.68 -9.23 2.51
N ALA A 40 -35.75 -8.56 3.66
CA ALA A 40 -36.96 -7.88 4.10
C ALA A 40 -37.41 -6.78 3.11
N ALA A 41 -36.47 -6.07 2.49
CA ALA A 41 -36.76 -5.03 1.52
C ALA A 41 -37.29 -5.60 0.20
N PHE A 42 -36.75 -6.71 -0.30
CA PHE A 42 -37.27 -7.37 -1.52
C PHE A 42 -38.70 -7.86 -1.34
N LEU A 43 -39.00 -8.48 -0.20
CA LEU A 43 -40.35 -8.91 0.14
C LEU A 43 -41.30 -7.72 0.29
N ALA A 44 -40.89 -6.69 1.04
CA ALA A 44 -41.70 -5.49 1.26
C ALA A 44 -41.98 -4.74 -0.06
N GLY A 45 -40.98 -4.58 -0.93
CA GLY A 45 -41.13 -3.94 -2.23
C GLY A 45 -42.11 -4.70 -3.13
N SER A 46 -41.97 -6.02 -3.24
CA SER A 46 -42.91 -6.87 -3.99
C SER A 46 -44.35 -6.73 -3.45
N HIS A 47 -44.53 -6.73 -2.13
CA HIS A 47 -45.83 -6.56 -1.48
C HIS A 47 -46.44 -5.18 -1.71
N ALA A 48 -45.64 -4.12 -1.62
CA ALA A 48 -46.09 -2.76 -1.86
C ALA A 48 -46.61 -2.60 -3.29
N VAL A 49 -45.90 -3.13 -4.29
CA VAL A 49 -46.34 -3.06 -5.70
C VAL A 49 -47.60 -3.89 -5.93
N ALA A 50 -47.69 -5.08 -5.34
CA ALA A 50 -48.90 -5.90 -5.41
C ALA A 50 -50.12 -5.15 -4.85
N ALA A 51 -49.97 -4.49 -3.69
CA ALA A 51 -51.03 -3.71 -3.07
C ALA A 51 -51.41 -2.46 -3.88
N LYS A 52 -50.41 -1.71 -4.36
CA LYS A 52 -50.60 -0.41 -5.03
C LYS A 52 -51.00 -0.52 -6.50
N ARG A 53 -50.54 -1.57 -7.20
CA ARG A 53 -50.66 -1.71 -8.67
C ARG A 53 -51.42 -2.96 -9.11
N GLY A 54 -51.70 -3.90 -8.20
CA GLY A 54 -52.39 -5.15 -8.52
C GLY A 54 -51.54 -6.15 -9.31
N VAL A 55 -50.23 -5.92 -9.39
CA VAL A 55 -49.24 -6.81 -10.03
C VAL A 55 -48.14 -7.12 -9.03
N ARG A 56 -47.71 -8.38 -8.96
CA ARG A 56 -46.64 -8.83 -8.07
C ARG A 56 -45.41 -9.14 -8.90
N VAL A 57 -44.28 -8.57 -8.49
CA VAL A 57 -42.95 -8.87 -9.05
C VAL A 57 -42.30 -9.90 -8.15
N ASP A 58 -41.74 -10.97 -8.70
CA ASP A 58 -40.97 -11.95 -7.92
C ASP A 58 -39.81 -11.27 -7.15
N PRO A 59 -39.79 -11.30 -5.80
CA PRO A 59 -38.71 -10.70 -5.02
C PRO A 59 -37.33 -11.32 -5.31
N ARG A 60 -37.25 -12.57 -5.77
CA ARG A 60 -35.99 -13.22 -6.19
C ARG A 60 -35.44 -12.57 -7.46
N VAL A 61 -36.30 -12.13 -8.36
CA VAL A 61 -35.89 -11.38 -9.56
C VAL A 61 -35.29 -10.04 -9.14
N LEU A 62 -35.93 -9.32 -8.21
CA LEU A 62 -35.40 -8.05 -7.66
C LEU A 62 -34.04 -8.25 -6.97
N LYS A 63 -33.89 -9.31 -6.18
CA LYS A 63 -32.62 -9.68 -5.55
C LYS A 63 -31.54 -10.04 -6.59
N GLY A 64 -31.92 -10.78 -7.63
CA GLY A 64 -31.07 -11.09 -8.78
C GLY A 64 -30.63 -9.86 -9.57
N MET A 65 -31.52 -8.87 -9.70
CA MET A 65 -31.23 -7.57 -10.32
C MET A 65 -30.22 -6.78 -9.48
N MET A 66 -30.44 -6.62 -8.17
CA MET A 66 -29.49 -5.89 -7.30
C MET A 66 -28.06 -6.42 -7.47
N GLY A 67 -27.89 -7.74 -7.50
CA GLY A 67 -26.59 -8.36 -7.76
C GLY A 67 -25.97 -7.88 -9.08
N GLY A 68 -26.70 -7.96 -10.19
CA GLY A 68 -26.17 -7.48 -11.47
C GLY A 68 -25.86 -5.98 -11.48
N GLU A 69 -26.73 -5.16 -10.90
CA GLU A 69 -26.64 -3.70 -10.94
C GLU A 69 -25.59 -3.13 -9.97
N SER A 70 -25.25 -3.86 -8.90
CA SER A 70 -24.25 -3.45 -7.90
C SER A 70 -22.84 -4.03 -8.15
N GLY A 71 -22.67 -4.92 -9.13
CA GLY A 71 -21.40 -5.63 -9.33
C GLY A 71 -21.22 -6.83 -8.40
N GLU A 72 -22.33 -7.49 -8.06
CA GLU A 72 -22.47 -8.69 -7.21
C GLU A 72 -22.27 -8.46 -5.70
N ASP A 73 -22.07 -7.22 -5.23
CA ASP A 73 -21.79 -6.96 -3.81
C ASP A 73 -22.94 -6.31 -3.03
N GLY A 74 -23.96 -5.72 -3.67
CA GLY A 74 -25.08 -5.06 -3.00
C GLY A 74 -24.73 -3.81 -2.16
N THR A 75 -23.46 -3.39 -2.13
CA THR A 75 -22.95 -2.32 -1.24
C THR A 75 -22.98 -0.94 -1.87
N TYR A 76 -23.45 -0.83 -3.12
CA TYR A 76 -23.38 0.42 -3.85
C TYR A 76 -24.25 1.51 -3.18
N PRO A 77 -23.67 2.66 -2.76
CA PRO A 77 -24.37 3.61 -1.90
C PRO A 77 -25.60 4.26 -2.56
N VAL A 78 -26.69 4.39 -1.79
CA VAL A 78 -27.99 4.91 -2.24
C VAL A 78 -27.90 6.33 -2.80
N GLU A 79 -27.07 7.18 -2.20
CA GLU A 79 -26.86 8.57 -2.56
C GLU A 79 -25.93 8.77 -3.75
N ARG A 80 -25.20 7.73 -4.15
CA ARG A 80 -24.27 7.81 -5.28
C ARG A 80 -25.01 7.51 -6.58
N CYS A 81 -24.88 8.44 -7.52
CA CYS A 81 -25.29 8.21 -8.90
C CYS A 81 -24.08 8.12 -9.81
N ARG A 82 -24.01 7.10 -10.67
CA ARG A 82 -23.00 7.00 -11.72
C ARG A 82 -23.52 7.66 -13.00
N PRO A 83 -22.69 8.40 -13.76
CA PRO A 83 -22.96 8.63 -15.18
C PRO A 83 -23.18 7.27 -15.83
N PHE A 84 -24.18 7.15 -16.71
CA PHE A 84 -24.43 5.92 -17.44
C PHE A 84 -23.18 5.57 -18.26
N ASP A 85 -22.38 4.62 -17.78
CA ASP A 85 -21.17 4.07 -18.38
C ASP A 85 -20.41 5.02 -19.34
N GLY A 86 -19.99 6.19 -18.83
CA GLY A 86 -19.15 7.14 -19.57
C GLY A 86 -19.89 8.11 -20.50
N HIS A 87 -21.22 8.12 -20.54
CA HIS A 87 -22.00 9.14 -21.27
C HIS A 87 -22.46 10.29 -20.36
N PRO A 88 -22.59 11.51 -20.91
CA PRO A 88 -23.22 12.66 -20.22
C PRO A 88 -24.74 12.51 -20.05
N GLY A 89 -25.28 11.28 -20.17
CA GLY A 89 -26.70 10.96 -20.11
C GLY A 89 -27.28 10.90 -18.68
N PRO A 90 -28.55 10.47 -18.53
CA PRO A 90 -29.23 10.39 -17.25
C PRO A 90 -28.48 9.44 -16.30
N ARG A 91 -28.16 9.93 -15.10
CA ARG A 91 -27.43 9.17 -14.06
C ARG A 91 -28.29 8.01 -13.54
N SER A 92 -27.66 6.91 -13.12
CA SER A 92 -28.30 5.81 -12.38
C SER A 92 -27.88 5.85 -10.92
N CYS A 93 -28.83 5.66 -9.98
CA CYS A 93 -28.58 5.88 -8.55
C CYS A 93 -28.80 4.60 -7.70
N GLY A 94 -27.94 4.44 -6.69
CA GLY A 94 -28.04 3.40 -5.66
C GLY A 94 -27.91 1.96 -6.14
N PRO A 95 -28.13 0.98 -5.26
CA PRO A 95 -27.74 -0.43 -5.48
C PRO A 95 -28.57 -1.13 -6.56
N MET A 96 -29.71 -0.55 -6.93
CA MET A 96 -30.51 -1.00 -8.06
C MET A 96 -30.13 -0.29 -9.38
N GLN A 97 -29.27 0.74 -9.37
CA GLN A 97 -28.94 1.57 -10.54
C GLN A 97 -30.18 2.16 -11.24
N ILE A 98 -31.10 2.74 -10.48
CA ILE A 98 -32.34 3.30 -11.06
C ILE A 98 -32.00 4.50 -11.94
N LYS A 99 -32.38 4.46 -13.22
CA LYS A 99 -32.13 5.56 -14.18
C LYS A 99 -32.91 6.81 -13.80
N TRP A 100 -32.29 7.99 -13.92
CA TRP A 100 -32.88 9.30 -13.60
C TRP A 100 -34.24 9.56 -14.27
N GLY A 101 -34.48 9.02 -15.48
CA GLY A 101 -35.78 9.13 -16.14
C GLY A 101 -36.94 8.45 -15.39
N PHE A 102 -36.65 7.40 -14.61
CA PHE A 102 -37.67 6.78 -13.75
C PHE A 102 -37.84 7.52 -12.42
N HIS A 103 -36.83 8.32 -12.05
CA HIS A 103 -36.90 9.17 -10.88
C HIS A 103 -37.94 10.32 -11.02
N VAL A 104 -38.45 10.61 -12.22
CA VAL A 104 -39.60 11.53 -12.40
C VAL A 104 -40.95 10.81 -12.47
N GLN A 105 -40.95 9.48 -12.68
CA GLN A 105 -42.16 8.64 -12.74
C GLN A 105 -42.42 7.90 -11.41
N ARG A 106 -41.72 8.30 -10.34
CA ARG A 106 -41.67 7.59 -9.05
C ARG A 106 -43.05 7.47 -8.42
N CYS A 107 -43.21 6.38 -7.67
CA CYS A 107 -44.18 6.37 -6.58
C CYS A 107 -43.72 7.41 -5.54
N PRO A 108 -44.52 8.43 -5.21
CA PRO A 108 -44.14 9.48 -4.25
C PRO A 108 -43.95 8.95 -2.81
N GLU A 109 -44.27 7.69 -2.57
CA GLU A 109 -44.18 7.03 -1.26
C GLU A 109 -42.87 6.23 -1.08
N CYS A 110 -42.07 6.06 -2.14
CA CYS A 110 -40.76 5.40 -2.02
C CYS A 110 -39.74 6.34 -1.37
N ASP A 111 -39.09 5.91 -0.29
CA ASP A 111 -37.98 6.64 0.34
C ASP A 111 -36.65 6.36 -0.37
N GLU A 112 -36.29 7.19 -1.35
CA GLU A 112 -35.05 7.06 -2.12
C GLU A 112 -33.76 7.27 -1.31
N GLY A 113 -33.86 7.76 -0.07
CA GLY A 113 -32.70 7.82 0.82
C GLY A 113 -32.28 6.45 1.36
N THR A 114 -32.98 5.37 0.98
CA THR A 114 -32.80 4.04 1.56
C THR A 114 -32.74 2.93 0.50
N VAL A 115 -32.06 1.83 0.84
CA VAL A 115 -32.02 0.63 -0.02
C VAL A 115 -33.44 0.07 -0.22
N ALA A 116 -34.27 0.09 0.82
CA ALA A 116 -35.64 -0.37 0.75
C ALA A 116 -36.48 0.42 -0.26
N GLY A 117 -36.37 1.75 -0.28
CA GLY A 117 -37.07 2.56 -1.27
C GLY A 117 -36.54 2.38 -2.70
N HIS A 118 -35.24 2.11 -2.88
CA HIS A 118 -34.70 1.74 -4.20
C HIS A 118 -35.27 0.40 -4.70
N VAL A 119 -35.38 -0.60 -3.82
CA VAL A 119 -35.97 -1.90 -4.15
C VAL A 119 -37.45 -1.78 -4.48
N GLU A 120 -38.22 -1.02 -3.70
CA GLU A 120 -39.63 -0.75 -4.00
C GLU A 120 -39.81 0.01 -5.33
N MET A 121 -38.94 0.99 -5.61
CA MET A 121 -38.94 1.73 -6.87
C MET A 121 -38.64 0.81 -8.06
N ALA A 122 -37.65 -0.08 -7.95
CA ALA A 122 -37.36 -1.09 -8.98
C ALA A 122 -38.58 -1.98 -9.22
N ALA A 123 -39.19 -2.48 -8.15
CA ALA A 123 -40.40 -3.29 -8.22
C ALA A 123 -41.54 -2.55 -8.92
N HIS A 124 -41.71 -1.25 -8.66
CA HIS A 124 -42.72 -0.44 -9.33
C HIS A 124 -42.47 -0.32 -10.83
N ILE A 125 -41.21 -0.08 -11.25
CA ILE A 125 -40.84 0.00 -12.67
C ILE A 125 -41.18 -1.31 -13.37
N ILE A 126 -40.69 -2.44 -12.84
CA ILE A 126 -40.92 -3.77 -13.41
C ILE A 126 -42.42 -4.08 -13.47
N GLY A 127 -43.14 -3.92 -12.35
CA GLY A 127 -44.58 -4.23 -12.29
C GLY A 127 -45.41 -3.38 -13.27
N MET A 128 -45.11 -2.08 -13.39
CA MET A 128 -45.79 -1.22 -14.35
C MET A 128 -45.50 -1.61 -15.79
N THR A 129 -44.27 -2.02 -16.10
CA THR A 129 -43.90 -2.54 -17.42
C THR A 129 -44.61 -3.86 -17.73
N MET A 130 -44.70 -4.78 -16.78
CA MET A 130 -45.47 -6.03 -16.92
C MET A 130 -46.93 -5.74 -17.28
N LEU A 131 -47.58 -4.79 -16.60
CA LEU A 131 -48.96 -4.39 -16.87
C LEU A 131 -49.11 -3.70 -18.23
N ALA A 132 -48.17 -2.84 -18.61
CA ALA A 132 -48.23 -2.07 -19.85
C ALA A 132 -48.00 -2.94 -21.09
N HIS A 133 -47.15 -3.96 -20.98
CA HIS A 133 -46.73 -4.79 -22.10
C HIS A 133 -47.25 -6.23 -22.05
N VAL A 134 -47.98 -6.61 -20.99
CA VAL A 134 -48.53 -7.96 -20.81
C VAL A 134 -47.41 -9.01 -20.88
N CYS A 135 -46.35 -8.81 -20.09
CA CYS A 135 -45.14 -9.65 -20.08
C CYS A 135 -44.71 -10.09 -18.67
N ASP A 136 -43.75 -11.02 -18.59
CA ASP A 136 -43.15 -11.48 -17.34
C ASP A 136 -42.10 -10.49 -16.79
N GLU A 137 -41.59 -10.74 -15.59
CA GLU A 137 -40.60 -9.88 -14.92
C GLU A 137 -39.29 -9.77 -15.70
N TYR A 138 -38.86 -10.82 -16.41
CA TYR A 138 -37.60 -10.83 -17.15
C TYR A 138 -37.70 -10.00 -18.43
N GLU A 139 -38.82 -10.12 -19.15
CA GLU A 139 -39.11 -9.30 -20.31
C GLU A 139 -39.39 -7.85 -19.89
N ALA A 140 -40.07 -7.63 -18.76
CA ALA A 140 -40.25 -6.30 -18.19
C ALA A 140 -38.91 -5.67 -17.77
N TYR A 141 -37.96 -6.46 -17.25
CA TYR A 141 -36.60 -6.00 -16.98
C TYR A 141 -35.92 -5.50 -18.27
N ILE A 142 -35.99 -6.25 -19.37
CA ILE A 142 -35.42 -5.80 -20.66
C ILE A 142 -36.15 -4.54 -21.19
N ARG A 143 -37.49 -4.54 -21.19
CA ARG A 143 -38.28 -3.48 -21.83
C ARG A 143 -38.33 -2.18 -21.04
N GLY A 144 -38.32 -2.27 -19.71
CA GLY A 144 -38.53 -1.15 -18.81
C GLY A 144 -37.27 -0.73 -18.07
N TYR A 145 -36.36 -1.65 -17.77
CA TYR A 145 -35.22 -1.40 -16.89
C TYR A 145 -33.90 -1.31 -17.65
N LEU A 146 -33.59 -2.33 -18.44
CA LEU A 146 -32.38 -2.49 -19.26
C LEU A 146 -32.70 -2.28 -20.75
N THR A 147 -33.14 -1.08 -21.10
CA THR A 147 -33.66 -0.71 -22.44
C THR A 147 -32.67 -0.77 -23.61
N SER A 148 -31.39 -1.02 -23.34
CA SER A 148 -30.32 -1.20 -24.34
C SER A 148 -29.29 -2.21 -23.81
N ASP A 149 -28.46 -2.76 -24.70
CA ASP A 149 -27.27 -3.50 -24.28
C ASP A 149 -26.32 -2.58 -23.48
N ASP A 150 -25.60 -3.18 -22.53
CA ASP A 150 -24.65 -2.49 -21.65
C ASP A 150 -23.34 -2.17 -22.42
N ILE A 151 -22.78 -0.99 -22.15
CA ILE A 151 -21.48 -0.53 -22.68
C ILE A 151 -20.33 -1.39 -22.15
N ASN A 152 -20.51 -2.07 -21.00
CA ASN A 152 -19.54 -3.03 -20.47
C ASN A 152 -19.60 -4.41 -21.15
N GLY A 153 -20.33 -4.54 -22.26
CA GLY A 153 -20.33 -5.74 -23.11
C GLY A 153 -21.29 -6.85 -22.67
N THR A 154 -22.16 -6.59 -21.69
CA THR A 154 -23.21 -7.55 -21.29
C THR A 154 -24.47 -7.31 -22.12
N SER A 155 -24.84 -8.28 -22.96
CA SER A 155 -26.10 -8.19 -23.69
C SER A 155 -27.31 -8.35 -22.76
N GLN A 156 -28.45 -7.79 -23.14
CA GLN A 156 -29.73 -7.95 -22.41
C GLN A 156 -30.06 -9.43 -22.13
N GLN A 157 -29.79 -10.30 -23.11
CA GLN A 157 -30.01 -11.74 -22.98
C GLN A 157 -29.05 -12.37 -21.96
N ALA A 158 -27.80 -11.94 -21.92
CA ALA A 158 -26.82 -12.41 -20.93
C ALA A 158 -27.23 -11.99 -19.51
N ALA A 159 -27.71 -10.75 -19.33
CA ALA A 159 -28.23 -10.26 -18.06
C ALA A 159 -29.43 -11.09 -17.57
N VAL A 160 -30.43 -11.32 -18.42
CA VAL A 160 -31.60 -12.17 -18.07
C VAL A 160 -31.17 -13.60 -17.75
N LYS A 161 -30.24 -14.18 -18.52
CA LYS A 161 -29.70 -15.52 -18.24
C LYS A 161 -29.03 -15.59 -16.87
N ALA A 162 -28.29 -14.56 -16.49
CA ALA A 162 -27.64 -14.48 -15.18
C ALA A 162 -28.67 -14.37 -14.05
N ILE A 163 -29.69 -13.51 -14.18
CA ILE A 163 -30.78 -13.40 -13.20
C ILE A 163 -31.51 -14.73 -13.05
N LYS A 164 -31.92 -15.39 -14.15
CA LYS A 164 -32.57 -16.72 -14.10
C LYS A 164 -31.73 -17.76 -13.38
N LYS A 165 -30.41 -17.77 -13.64
CA LYS A 165 -29.47 -18.68 -12.94
C LYS A 165 -29.40 -18.40 -11.44
N ARG A 166 -29.51 -17.14 -11.01
CA ARG A 166 -29.52 -16.76 -9.59
C ARG A 166 -30.85 -17.12 -8.93
N VAL A 167 -31.98 -16.84 -9.58
CA VAL A 167 -33.31 -17.23 -9.11
C VAL A 167 -33.41 -18.74 -8.89
N ALA A 168 -32.95 -19.54 -9.85
CA ALA A 168 -32.97 -21.00 -9.71
C ALA A 168 -32.12 -21.52 -8.52
N ARG A 169 -31.04 -20.82 -8.15
CA ARG A 169 -30.25 -21.17 -6.94
C ARG A 169 -30.98 -20.80 -5.66
N MET A 170 -31.58 -19.61 -5.62
CA MET A 170 -32.39 -19.16 -4.49
C MET A 170 -33.60 -20.07 -4.27
N GLU A 171 -34.24 -20.54 -5.35
CA GLU A 171 -35.30 -21.55 -5.29
C GLU A 171 -34.80 -22.87 -4.69
N ALA A 172 -33.66 -23.38 -5.19
CA ALA A 172 -33.07 -24.61 -4.66
C ALA A 172 -32.66 -24.48 -3.17
N ASP A 173 -32.18 -23.31 -2.76
CA ASP A 173 -31.84 -23.02 -1.36
C ASP A 173 -33.09 -22.91 -0.47
N ALA A 174 -34.14 -22.24 -0.96
CA ALA A 174 -35.42 -22.16 -0.26
C ALA A 174 -36.07 -23.55 -0.07
N ASP A 175 -36.00 -24.41 -1.10
CA ASP A 175 -36.54 -25.78 -1.07
C ASP A 175 -35.75 -26.72 -0.14
N ALA A 176 -34.45 -26.46 0.06
CA ALA A 176 -33.63 -27.22 1.01
C ALA A 176 -34.02 -26.97 2.48
N GLY A 177 -34.94 -26.03 2.74
CA GLY A 177 -35.30 -25.57 4.09
C GLY A 177 -34.18 -24.74 4.72
N PRO A 178 -34.34 -24.25 5.96
CA PRO A 178 -33.26 -23.60 6.68
C PRO A 178 -32.16 -24.63 6.94
N SER A 179 -31.25 -24.78 5.98
CA SER A 179 -30.00 -25.47 6.22
C SER A 179 -29.36 -24.77 7.42
N LYS A 180 -28.91 -25.54 8.42
CA LYS A 180 -28.05 -25.01 9.49
C LYS A 180 -27.07 -24.05 8.82
N PRO A 181 -26.98 -22.77 9.24
CA PRO A 181 -26.22 -21.77 8.52
C PRO A 181 -24.88 -22.41 8.19
N LYS A 182 -24.68 -22.69 6.90
CA LYS A 182 -23.39 -23.14 6.41
C LYS A 182 -22.46 -22.04 6.90
N PRO A 183 -21.45 -22.34 7.75
CA PRO A 183 -20.62 -21.31 8.31
C PRO A 183 -20.20 -20.43 7.15
N GLU A 184 -20.64 -19.18 7.22
CA GLU A 184 -20.32 -18.16 6.23
C GLU A 184 -18.82 -18.33 6.00
N PRO A 185 -18.35 -18.56 4.76
CA PRO A 185 -16.92 -18.51 4.50
C PRO A 185 -16.49 -17.19 5.14
N PRO A 186 -15.57 -17.21 6.13
CA PRO A 186 -15.24 -16.01 6.87
C PRO A 186 -14.98 -14.93 5.84
N GLU A 187 -15.71 -13.82 5.95
CA GLU A 187 -15.56 -12.65 5.09
C GLU A 187 -14.06 -12.47 4.85
N PRO A 188 -13.59 -12.48 3.58
CA PRO A 188 -12.16 -12.56 3.30
C PRO A 188 -11.48 -11.44 4.08
N ALA A 189 -10.73 -11.83 5.10
CA ALA A 189 -10.22 -10.88 6.09
C ALA A 189 -9.48 -9.80 5.32
N ASP A 190 -9.85 -8.53 5.54
CA ASP A 190 -9.18 -7.39 4.90
C ASP A 190 -7.67 -7.65 4.94
N PRO A 191 -7.01 -7.83 3.78
CA PRO A 191 -5.59 -8.14 3.75
C PRO A 191 -4.78 -7.02 4.40
N TRP A 192 -5.35 -5.81 4.49
CA TRP A 192 -4.75 -4.62 5.08
C TRP A 192 -5.20 -4.35 6.52
N ARG A 193 -5.91 -5.30 7.16
CA ARG A 193 -6.23 -5.15 8.58
C ARG A 193 -4.96 -4.92 9.40
N PRO A 194 -5.00 -4.09 10.46
CA PRO A 194 -3.81 -3.74 11.22
C PRO A 194 -3.13 -4.99 11.81
N TYR A 195 -1.83 -5.13 11.59
CA TYR A 195 -1.02 -6.12 12.30
C TYR A 195 -0.79 -5.64 13.74
N PRO A 196 -0.97 -6.47 14.77
CA PRO A 196 -0.70 -6.07 16.14
C PRO A 196 0.79 -5.78 16.31
N TYR A 197 1.13 -4.56 16.73
CA TYR A 197 2.51 -4.26 17.09
C TYR A 197 2.97 -5.15 18.26
N PRO A 198 4.23 -5.61 18.28
CA PRO A 198 4.78 -6.30 19.43
C PRO A 198 4.72 -5.41 20.67
N LYS A 199 4.68 -6.02 21.86
CA LYS A 199 4.66 -5.28 23.12
C LYS A 199 5.92 -4.42 23.26
N MET A 200 5.73 -3.11 23.32
CA MET A 200 6.80 -2.14 23.57
C MET A 200 6.69 -1.60 24.99
N VAL A 201 7.83 -1.46 25.66
CA VAL A 201 7.94 -0.78 26.95
C VAL A 201 8.02 0.70 26.67
N ASN A 202 7.08 1.45 27.23
CA ASN A 202 7.01 2.89 27.06
C ASN A 202 8.15 3.58 27.83
N LEU A 203 9.19 3.99 27.11
CA LEU A 203 10.40 4.63 27.64
C LEU A 203 10.68 5.94 26.89
N ILE A 204 9.64 6.74 26.60
CA ILE A 204 9.80 7.97 25.82
C ILE A 204 10.88 8.84 26.44
N VAL A 205 11.92 9.08 25.65
CA VAL A 205 13.07 9.88 26.05
C VAL A 205 12.65 11.34 26.05
N GLN A 206 12.77 11.96 27.21
CA GLN A 206 12.68 13.41 27.35
C GLN A 206 14.03 14.02 26.97
N LYS A 207 14.01 14.99 26.07
CA LYS A 207 15.16 15.78 25.64
C LYS A 207 14.76 17.26 25.68
N PRO A 208 15.72 18.20 25.81
CA PRO A 208 15.42 19.62 25.66
C PRO A 208 14.56 19.88 24.42
N ALA A 209 13.61 20.80 24.53
CA ALA A 209 12.59 21.05 23.51
C ALA A 209 13.14 21.71 22.23
N ASP A 210 14.40 22.13 22.27
CA ASP A 210 15.10 22.86 21.23
C ASP A 210 15.56 21.93 20.11
N ASP A 211 15.48 22.42 18.87
CA ASP A 211 16.17 21.76 17.76
C ASP A 211 17.67 21.68 18.07
N ASN A 212 18.31 20.60 17.64
CA ASN A 212 19.69 20.20 17.98
C ASN A 212 19.91 19.45 19.30
N ALA A 213 18.84 19.06 20.00
CA ALA A 213 18.92 18.08 21.08
C ALA A 213 18.93 16.63 20.57
N GLY A 214 19.60 16.34 19.45
CA GLY A 214 19.62 15.01 18.83
C GLY A 214 18.44 14.65 17.93
N PHE A 215 17.56 15.61 17.67
CA PHE A 215 16.44 15.51 16.75
C PHE A 215 16.12 16.87 16.15
N ASN A 216 15.41 16.87 15.03
CA ASN A 216 14.72 18.03 14.49
C ASN A 216 13.21 17.87 14.66
N ARG A 217 12.51 18.99 14.87
CA ARG A 217 11.05 18.98 14.75
C ARG A 217 10.64 18.88 13.29
N CYS A 218 9.62 18.06 13.04
CA CYS A 218 9.03 17.90 11.72
C CYS A 218 7.51 17.75 11.82
N ALA A 219 6.85 17.72 10.67
CA ALA A 219 5.45 17.35 10.60
C ALA A 219 5.24 15.95 11.18
N PHE A 220 4.01 15.67 11.63
CA PHE A 220 3.68 14.37 12.20
C PHE A 220 4.12 13.21 11.29
N ARG A 221 5.00 12.35 11.81
CA ARG A 221 5.78 11.37 11.04
C ARG A 221 4.99 10.16 10.60
N ARG A 222 4.00 9.68 11.35
CA ARG A 222 3.23 8.46 11.03
C ARG A 222 2.79 8.37 9.54
N PRO A 223 2.08 9.36 8.96
CA PRO A 223 1.70 9.31 7.54
C PRO A 223 2.89 9.41 6.58
N ASN A 224 4.06 9.84 7.06
CA ASN A 224 5.28 10.06 6.30
C ASN A 224 6.29 8.92 6.43
N ILE A 225 6.06 7.91 7.28
CA ILE A 225 6.94 6.75 7.36
C ILE A 225 6.94 6.01 6.02
N ARG A 226 8.13 5.61 5.55
CA ARG A 226 8.36 4.89 4.29
C ARG A 226 9.20 3.63 4.47
N GLY A 227 9.70 3.36 5.68
CA GLY A 227 10.45 2.15 5.95
C GLY A 227 11.02 2.06 7.36
N PHE A 228 11.92 1.11 7.54
CA PHE A 228 12.61 0.78 8.78
C PHE A 228 14.12 0.85 8.58
N CYS A 229 14.85 1.39 9.55
CA CYS A 229 16.31 1.43 9.52
C CYS A 229 16.91 0.63 10.69
N THR A 230 17.78 -0.32 10.36
CA THR A 230 18.46 -1.18 11.33
C THR A 230 19.77 -0.58 11.78
N HIS A 231 19.95 -0.52 13.10
CA HIS A 231 21.16 -0.08 13.77
C HIS A 231 21.63 -1.10 14.81
N ILE A 232 22.91 -1.01 15.17
CA ILE A 232 23.44 -1.56 16.41
C ILE A 232 23.97 -0.43 17.27
N THR A 233 23.80 -0.56 18.59
CA THR A 233 24.24 0.43 19.57
C THR A 233 25.76 0.55 19.69
N ASP A 234 26.48 -0.43 19.14
CA ASP A 234 27.90 -0.71 19.38
C ASP A 234 28.27 -0.90 20.86
N GLY A 235 27.26 -1.23 21.68
CA GLY A 235 27.37 -1.50 23.11
C GLY A 235 27.36 -3.00 23.42
N PRO A 236 27.79 -3.41 24.63
CA PRO A 236 27.71 -4.81 25.04
C PRO A 236 26.22 -5.25 25.17
N PRO A 237 25.92 -6.53 24.92
CA PRO A 237 24.55 -7.07 25.00
C PRO A 237 23.93 -7.02 26.40
N SER A 238 24.72 -6.71 27.43
CA SER A 238 24.24 -6.50 28.80
C SER A 238 23.56 -5.15 29.02
N GLN A 239 23.68 -4.19 28.08
CA GLN A 239 22.99 -2.91 28.18
C GLN A 239 21.48 -3.11 27.91
N THR A 240 20.66 -2.73 28.88
CA THR A 240 19.21 -2.90 28.79
C THR A 240 18.54 -1.75 28.07
N ILE A 241 17.27 -1.91 27.69
CA ILE A 241 16.49 -0.84 27.09
C ILE A 241 16.34 0.39 28.02
N GLU A 242 16.31 0.18 29.35
CA GLU A 242 16.29 1.26 30.35
C GLU A 242 17.61 2.02 30.41
N PHE A 243 18.75 1.33 30.24
CA PHE A 243 20.04 1.99 30.12
C PHE A 243 20.02 2.97 28.95
N PHE A 244 19.57 2.55 27.76
CA PHE A 244 19.52 3.43 26.59
C PHE A 244 18.54 4.59 26.76
N ALA A 245 17.39 4.36 27.40
CA ALA A 245 16.46 5.44 27.73
C ALA A 245 17.11 6.49 28.65
N SER A 246 17.86 6.06 29.68
CA SER A 246 18.61 6.96 30.55
C SER A 246 19.77 7.65 29.84
N PHE A 247 20.44 6.93 28.93
CA PHE A 247 21.61 7.40 28.21
C PHE A 247 21.28 8.56 27.26
N PHE A 248 20.17 8.46 26.52
CA PHE A 248 19.69 9.52 25.62
C PHE A 248 18.85 10.60 26.32
N GLY A 249 18.40 10.38 27.55
CA GLY A 249 17.52 11.29 28.30
C GLY A 249 18.17 12.59 28.75
N THR A 250 17.34 13.51 29.22
CA THR A 250 17.77 14.74 29.89
C THR A 250 18.71 14.43 31.05
N GLY A 251 19.92 15.01 31.01
CA GLY A 251 20.97 14.75 32.00
C GLY A 251 21.77 13.47 31.78
N GLY A 252 21.42 12.68 30.76
CA GLY A 252 22.22 11.54 30.29
C GLY A 252 23.42 11.98 29.46
N GLU A 253 24.37 11.05 29.28
CA GLU A 253 25.61 11.29 28.53
C GLU A 253 25.35 11.77 27.09
N ARG A 254 24.24 11.30 26.48
CA ARG A 254 23.84 11.62 25.10
C ARG A 254 22.59 12.49 25.02
N ALA A 255 22.38 13.35 26.03
CA ALA A 255 21.24 14.28 26.08
C ALA A 255 21.16 15.19 24.83
N TRP A 256 22.30 15.58 24.24
CA TRP A 256 22.37 16.41 23.03
C TRP A 256 22.67 15.62 21.74
N ASP A 257 23.03 14.34 21.86
CA ASP A 257 23.36 13.48 20.72
C ASP A 257 22.11 12.83 20.11
N ALA A 258 22.26 12.18 18.96
CA ALA A 258 21.20 11.55 18.18
C ALA A 258 20.17 10.76 19.02
N LEU A 259 18.89 10.89 18.64
CA LEU A 259 17.78 10.09 19.15
C LEU A 259 17.38 9.01 18.14
N THR A 260 17.04 7.82 18.60
CA THR A 260 16.41 6.75 17.81
C THR A 260 14.95 6.54 18.21
N ASP A 261 14.15 5.88 17.37
CA ASP A 261 12.75 5.60 17.68
C ASP A 261 12.61 4.44 18.68
N LEU A 262 13.44 3.42 18.50
CA LEU A 262 13.34 2.16 19.20
C LEU A 262 14.71 1.64 19.63
N VAL A 263 14.70 0.84 20.68
CA VAL A 263 15.82 -0.04 21.03
C VAL A 263 15.33 -1.45 21.33
N VAL A 264 16.01 -2.48 20.82
CA VAL A 264 15.73 -3.89 21.12
C VAL A 264 16.86 -4.43 21.98
N GLY A 265 16.53 -4.88 23.18
CA GLY A 265 17.46 -5.52 24.10
C GLY A 265 17.83 -6.95 23.69
N TRP A 266 18.89 -7.48 24.29
CA TRP A 266 19.31 -8.88 24.11
C TRP A 266 18.21 -9.89 24.47
N ASP A 267 17.32 -9.53 25.39
CA ASP A 267 16.19 -10.34 25.84
C ASP A 267 14.94 -10.21 24.94
N GLY A 268 15.03 -9.47 23.83
CA GLY A 268 13.90 -9.20 22.93
C GLY A 268 12.95 -8.11 23.40
N ARG A 269 13.16 -7.49 24.57
CA ARG A 269 12.30 -6.37 24.98
C ARG A 269 12.54 -5.17 24.05
N ILE A 270 11.46 -4.55 23.61
CA ILE A 270 11.50 -3.34 22.78
C ILE A 270 11.24 -2.12 23.67
N GLY A 271 12.22 -1.23 23.78
CA GLY A 271 12.07 0.09 24.37
C GLY A 271 11.63 1.10 23.32
N LEU A 272 10.48 1.75 23.56
CA LEU A 272 9.99 2.83 22.72
C LEU A 272 10.54 4.16 23.24
N LEU A 273 11.50 4.73 22.53
CA LEU A 273 12.22 5.95 22.94
C LEU A 273 11.61 7.21 22.29
N ASN A 274 11.09 7.07 21.07
CA ASN A 274 10.43 8.14 20.34
C ASN A 274 9.26 7.56 19.51
N ASP A 275 8.02 7.84 19.92
CA ASP A 275 6.83 7.24 19.31
C ASP A 275 6.41 7.98 18.05
N TRP A 276 6.89 7.53 16.89
CA TRP A 276 6.57 8.12 15.59
C TRP A 276 5.05 8.14 15.28
N ARG A 277 4.26 7.31 15.99
CA ARG A 277 2.82 7.12 15.77
C ARG A 277 1.96 8.12 16.56
N ASP A 278 2.56 8.87 17.46
CA ASP A 278 1.86 9.75 18.39
C ASP A 278 2.53 11.13 18.43
N PRO A 279 1.86 12.21 17.98
CA PRO A 279 2.46 13.53 17.87
C PRO A 279 2.93 14.09 19.22
N GLU A 280 2.32 13.68 20.34
CA GLU A 280 2.65 14.14 21.69
C GLU A 280 3.78 13.32 22.33
N ARG A 281 4.07 12.12 21.79
CA ARG A 281 5.04 11.17 22.36
C ARG A 281 6.25 10.91 21.46
N GLY A 282 6.46 11.74 20.45
CA GLY A 282 7.64 11.69 19.60
C GLY A 282 7.37 11.80 18.10
N GLY A 283 6.11 11.73 17.69
CA GLY A 283 5.67 11.75 16.30
C GLY A 283 6.04 13.00 15.53
N THR A 284 6.42 14.08 16.22
CA THR A 284 6.91 15.33 15.62
C THR A 284 8.43 15.50 15.73
N ARG A 285 9.16 14.46 16.17
CA ARG A 285 10.62 14.46 16.32
C ARG A 285 11.23 13.48 15.32
N ALA A 286 12.03 13.99 14.41
CA ALA A 286 12.90 13.20 13.53
C ALA A 286 14.27 13.06 14.21
N GLY A 287 14.50 11.90 14.82
CA GLY A 287 15.76 11.61 15.49
C GLY A 287 16.92 11.51 14.51
N TRP A 288 18.11 11.96 14.90
CA TRP A 288 19.31 11.93 14.05
C TRP A 288 20.00 10.55 13.98
N ALA A 289 19.25 9.46 14.18
CA ALA A 289 19.80 8.11 14.25
C ALA A 289 20.48 7.67 12.95
N ASN A 290 19.96 8.06 11.78
CA ASN A 290 20.55 7.66 10.49
C ASN A 290 21.69 8.58 10.03
N GLY A 291 22.00 9.63 10.80
CA GLY A 291 23.03 10.60 10.44
C GLY A 291 22.72 11.35 9.13
N GLY A 292 23.80 11.69 8.40
CA GLY A 292 23.73 12.26 7.06
C GLY A 292 23.67 11.19 5.96
N VAL A 293 23.84 11.63 4.72
CA VAL A 293 23.80 10.79 3.51
C VAL A 293 25.16 10.73 2.81
N ASP A 294 26.21 10.65 3.62
CA ASP A 294 27.62 10.75 3.20
C ASP A 294 28.20 9.41 2.68
N GLY A 295 27.43 8.32 2.74
CA GLY A 295 27.83 6.99 2.29
C GLY A 295 26.68 6.21 1.69
N LEU A 296 26.01 6.76 0.68
CA LEU A 296 24.87 6.13 0.01
C LEU A 296 25.26 4.83 -0.71
N GLU A 297 25.16 3.66 -0.09
CA GLU A 297 25.50 2.37 -0.71
C GLU A 297 24.31 1.41 -0.86
N GLY A 298 24.38 0.55 -1.89
CA GLY A 298 23.41 -0.52 -2.11
C GLY A 298 21.97 -0.01 -2.32
N GLU A 299 21.02 -0.52 -1.53
CA GLU A 299 19.59 -0.18 -1.65
C GLU A 299 19.25 1.24 -1.18
N GLY A 300 20.16 1.89 -0.42
CA GLY A 300 19.94 3.23 0.13
C GLY A 300 19.99 4.35 -0.89
N VAL A 301 20.72 4.16 -2.00
CA VAL A 301 20.78 5.14 -3.10
C VAL A 301 19.39 5.40 -3.66
N ALA A 302 18.70 4.32 -4.06
CA ALA A 302 17.36 4.40 -4.63
C ALA A 302 16.33 4.93 -3.60
N PHE A 303 16.44 4.51 -2.34
CA PHE A 303 15.57 5.00 -1.29
C PHE A 303 15.76 6.50 -1.03
N PHE A 304 17.00 6.98 -0.89
CA PHE A 304 17.30 8.39 -0.62
C PHE A 304 16.85 9.30 -1.76
N ARG A 305 17.06 8.89 -3.02
CA ARG A 305 16.56 9.65 -4.19
C ARG A 305 15.06 9.86 -4.14
N ARG A 306 14.34 8.82 -3.70
CA ARG A 306 12.89 8.89 -3.57
C ARG A 306 12.45 9.67 -2.33
N PHE A 307 13.18 9.53 -1.22
CA PHE A 307 12.85 10.09 0.08
C PHE A 307 14.10 10.71 0.74
N PRO A 308 14.47 11.96 0.39
CA PRO A 308 15.71 12.57 0.85
C PRO A 308 15.72 12.88 2.36
N ALA A 309 14.55 13.04 2.99
CA ALA A 309 14.42 13.29 4.42
C ALA A 309 14.47 11.99 5.25
N ILE A 310 15.57 11.22 5.14
CA ILE A 310 15.67 9.85 5.69
C ILE A 310 15.32 9.73 7.18
N ASN A 311 15.73 10.70 8.00
CA ASN A 311 15.44 10.74 9.44
C ASN A 311 13.96 11.01 9.76
N GLU A 312 13.22 11.63 8.85
CA GLU A 312 11.78 11.86 9.00
C GLU A 312 10.97 10.64 8.59
N VAL A 313 11.41 9.94 7.54
CA VAL A 313 10.63 8.87 6.89
C VAL A 313 10.97 7.45 7.34
N LEU A 314 12.10 7.21 8.01
CA LEU A 314 12.45 5.88 8.51
C LEU A 314 12.13 5.77 10.00
N VAL A 315 11.61 4.62 10.42
CA VAL A 315 11.63 4.23 11.84
C VAL A 315 13.00 3.65 12.15
N SER A 316 13.78 4.34 12.99
CA SER A 316 15.14 3.90 13.35
C SER A 316 15.11 3.02 14.59
N CYS A 317 15.81 1.89 14.53
CA CYS A 317 15.83 0.92 15.62
C CYS A 317 17.25 0.44 15.92
N GLU A 318 17.67 0.69 17.15
CA GLU A 318 18.94 0.26 17.72
C GLU A 318 18.83 -1.14 18.31
N HIS A 319 19.81 -2.00 18.04
CA HIS A 319 19.89 -3.32 18.66
C HIS A 319 21.06 -3.32 19.66
N ALA A 320 20.81 -3.77 20.89
CA ALA A 320 21.78 -3.82 21.97
C ALA A 320 22.86 -4.88 21.69
N GLN A 321 23.78 -4.55 20.79
CA GLN A 321 24.90 -5.38 20.38
C GLN A 321 26.04 -4.52 19.80
N LYS A 322 27.24 -5.10 19.79
CA LYS A 322 28.47 -4.58 19.20
C LYS A 322 28.85 -5.28 17.91
N ALA A 323 29.71 -4.66 17.12
CA ALA A 323 30.30 -5.31 15.96
C ALA A 323 30.98 -6.65 16.34
N GLY A 324 30.73 -7.68 15.53
CA GLY A 324 31.21 -9.05 15.74
C GLY A 324 30.40 -9.87 16.76
N GLY A 325 29.38 -9.30 17.41
CA GLY A 325 28.54 -10.02 18.36
C GLY A 325 27.37 -10.76 17.71
N GLU A 326 27.17 -12.02 18.08
CA GLU A 326 25.99 -12.83 17.69
C GLU A 326 24.69 -12.14 18.10
N TRP A 327 23.57 -12.36 17.42
CA TRP A 327 22.27 -11.83 17.85
C TRP A 327 21.46 -12.94 18.52
N SER A 328 20.74 -12.61 19.59
CA SER A 328 19.89 -13.60 20.27
C SER A 328 18.61 -13.87 19.46
N ASP A 329 18.06 -15.07 19.63
CA ASP A 329 16.78 -15.44 19.02
C ASP A 329 15.63 -14.52 19.45
N ALA A 330 15.64 -14.08 20.72
CA ALA A 330 14.62 -13.19 21.26
C ALA A 330 14.66 -11.79 20.64
N MET A 331 15.87 -11.27 20.41
CA MET A 331 16.08 -10.01 19.68
C MET A 331 15.57 -10.16 18.24
N LEU A 332 16.00 -11.19 17.53
CA LEU A 332 15.59 -11.45 16.14
C LEU A 332 14.08 -11.61 16.00
N ALA A 333 13.43 -12.38 16.88
CA ALA A 333 11.99 -12.57 16.87
C ALA A 333 11.24 -11.24 17.04
N SER A 334 11.70 -10.38 17.95
CA SER A 334 11.09 -9.07 18.20
C SER A 334 11.28 -8.11 17.04
N THR A 335 12.46 -8.13 16.41
CA THR A 335 12.75 -7.39 15.18
C THR A 335 11.85 -7.83 14.02
N ILE A 336 11.61 -9.13 13.87
CA ILE A 336 10.70 -9.68 12.84
C ILE A 336 9.27 -9.17 13.07
N GLU A 337 8.71 -9.32 14.28
CA GLU A 337 7.35 -8.85 14.59
C GLU A 337 7.18 -7.34 14.35
N LEU A 338 8.19 -6.56 14.75
CA LEU A 338 8.19 -5.12 14.57
C LEU A 338 8.19 -4.73 13.08
N ARG A 339 9.06 -5.35 12.27
CA ARG A 339 9.14 -5.08 10.83
C ARG A 339 7.89 -5.53 10.10
N THR A 340 7.29 -6.66 10.47
CA THR A 340 5.99 -7.09 9.95
C THR A 340 4.90 -6.06 10.25
N ALA A 341 4.84 -5.54 11.47
CA ALA A 341 3.86 -4.51 11.84
C ALA A 341 4.02 -3.22 11.03
N ILE A 342 5.27 -2.75 10.85
CA ILE A 342 5.56 -1.55 10.06
C ILE A 342 5.26 -1.78 8.57
N ALA A 343 5.71 -2.88 7.99
CA ALA A 343 5.43 -3.21 6.59
C ALA A 343 3.92 -3.34 6.32
N GLN A 344 3.16 -3.90 7.25
CA GLN A 344 1.70 -3.95 7.18
C GLN A 344 1.07 -2.55 7.27
N GLU A 345 1.54 -1.70 8.18
CA GLU A 345 1.05 -0.31 8.30
C GLU A 345 1.30 0.49 7.01
N LEU A 346 2.44 0.25 6.35
CA LEU A 346 2.78 0.83 5.05
C LEU A 346 1.94 0.27 3.90
N LYS A 347 1.22 -0.83 4.12
CA LYS A 347 0.51 -1.62 3.09
C LYS A 347 1.45 -2.20 2.04
N CYS A 348 2.59 -2.73 2.47
CA CYS A 348 3.52 -3.45 1.60
C CYS A 348 2.97 -4.85 1.27
N PRO A 349 2.72 -5.17 -0.01
CA PRO A 349 2.31 -6.51 -0.41
C PRO A 349 3.40 -7.55 -0.11
N ALA A 350 3.00 -8.69 0.48
CA ALA A 350 3.94 -9.74 0.87
C ALA A 350 4.77 -10.30 -0.30
N ASP A 351 4.19 -10.40 -1.49
CA ASP A 351 4.87 -10.86 -2.70
C ASP A 351 5.99 -9.91 -3.15
N SER A 352 5.81 -8.61 -2.95
CA SER A 352 6.77 -7.55 -3.29
C SER A 352 7.81 -7.25 -2.20
N TYR A 353 7.53 -7.60 -0.93
CA TYR A 353 8.45 -7.34 0.18
C TYR A 353 9.86 -7.94 -0.08
N PRO A 354 10.96 -7.18 0.17
CA PRO A 354 11.03 -5.90 0.92
C PRO A 354 10.83 -4.64 0.08
N TYR A 355 10.45 -4.75 -1.19
CA TYR A 355 10.27 -3.62 -2.10
C TYR A 355 8.81 -3.17 -2.13
N HIS A 356 8.56 -1.86 -2.06
CA HIS A 356 7.19 -1.36 -1.99
C HIS A 356 6.76 -0.73 -3.32
N PRO A 357 5.76 -1.30 -4.05
CA PRO A 357 5.39 -0.85 -5.39
C PRO A 357 4.96 0.63 -5.44
N SER A 358 4.12 1.08 -4.51
CA SER A 358 3.70 2.49 -4.45
C SER A 358 4.81 3.46 -4.04
N HIS A 359 5.92 2.96 -3.50
CA HIS A 359 7.11 3.76 -3.19
C HIS A 359 8.09 3.78 -4.37
N GLY A 360 7.67 3.34 -5.57
CA GLY A 360 8.54 3.26 -6.75
C GLY A 360 9.42 2.01 -6.77
N GLY A 361 9.02 0.95 -6.05
CA GLY A 361 9.77 -0.31 -6.01
C GLY A 361 11.07 -0.24 -5.19
N VAL A 362 11.25 0.78 -4.35
CA VAL A 362 12.41 0.86 -3.44
C VAL A 362 12.21 -0.06 -2.24
N SER A 363 13.34 -0.52 -1.67
CA SER A 363 13.35 -1.34 -0.45
C SER A 363 12.87 -0.51 0.74
N ILE A 364 11.94 -1.01 1.54
CA ILE A 364 11.51 -0.39 2.80
C ILE A 364 12.33 -0.87 4.01
N GLU A 365 13.26 -1.79 3.78
CA GLU A 365 14.18 -2.35 4.77
C GLU A 365 15.59 -1.79 4.55
N GLN A 366 15.98 -0.88 5.43
CA GLN A 366 17.23 -0.14 5.32
C GLN A 366 18.16 -0.50 6.48
N GLN A 367 19.44 -0.36 6.21
CA GLN A 367 20.53 -0.47 7.16
C GLN A 367 21.21 0.90 7.26
N HIS A 368 21.74 1.28 8.43
CA HIS A 368 22.38 2.61 8.58
C HIS A 368 23.48 2.85 7.53
N ARG A 369 24.25 1.81 7.23
CA ARG A 369 25.29 1.81 6.20
C ARG A 369 24.77 2.15 4.80
N ASN A 370 23.49 1.90 4.52
CA ASN A 370 22.89 2.29 3.23
C ASN A 370 22.87 3.80 3.00
N PHE A 371 23.02 4.60 4.06
CA PHE A 371 23.00 6.06 3.98
C PHE A 371 24.30 6.71 4.42
N ALA A 372 24.92 6.17 5.46
CA ALA A 372 26.09 6.77 6.08
C ALA A 372 27.33 5.90 5.86
N THR A 373 28.52 6.52 5.76
CA THR A 373 29.80 5.79 5.67
C THR A 373 30.13 5.14 7.03
N LYS A 374 29.41 4.06 7.37
CA LYS A 374 29.48 3.34 8.64
C LYS A 374 29.36 1.85 8.42
N SER A 375 29.93 1.06 9.32
CA SER A 375 29.76 -0.39 9.35
C SER A 375 28.47 -0.84 10.05
N CYS A 376 27.51 0.05 10.29
CA CYS A 376 26.32 -0.22 11.10
C CYS A 376 25.12 -0.62 10.22
N PRO A 377 24.36 -1.69 10.52
CA PRO A 377 24.67 -2.74 11.47
C PRO A 377 25.87 -3.56 10.96
N ALA A 378 26.69 -4.10 11.86
CA ALA A 378 27.92 -4.80 11.49
C ALA A 378 27.71 -6.31 11.35
N GLU A 379 28.75 -7.02 10.90
CA GLU A 379 28.78 -8.49 11.01
C GLU A 379 28.63 -8.94 12.46
N PRO A 380 28.01 -10.11 12.74
CA PRO A 380 27.49 -11.08 11.78
C PRO A 380 26.09 -10.76 11.21
N TYR A 381 25.46 -9.63 11.57
CA TYR A 381 24.07 -9.37 11.17
C TYR A 381 23.89 -9.32 9.66
N ILE A 382 24.76 -8.58 8.96
CA ILE A 382 24.68 -8.42 7.51
C ILE A 382 24.78 -9.78 6.80
N GLY A 383 25.84 -10.54 7.08
CA GLY A 383 26.11 -11.79 6.38
C GLY A 383 25.21 -12.95 6.81
N ARG A 384 24.70 -12.96 8.06
CA ARG A 384 23.99 -14.10 8.63
C ARG A 384 22.50 -13.88 8.82
N TYR A 385 22.08 -12.74 9.35
CA TYR A 385 20.72 -12.57 9.87
C TYR A 385 19.80 -11.76 8.96
N ASP A 386 20.29 -10.75 8.25
CA ASP A 386 19.43 -9.83 7.48
C ASP A 386 18.52 -10.57 6.49
N LYS A 387 19.10 -11.51 5.72
CA LYS A 387 18.34 -12.36 4.78
C LYS A 387 17.28 -13.21 5.48
N ALA A 388 17.63 -13.84 6.62
CA ALA A 388 16.72 -14.69 7.37
C ALA A 388 15.56 -13.88 7.97
N VAL A 389 15.84 -12.69 8.50
CA VAL A 389 14.83 -11.75 9.02
C VAL A 389 13.88 -11.32 7.90
N ARG A 390 14.40 -10.92 6.73
CA ARG A 390 13.56 -10.53 5.57
C ARG A 390 12.64 -11.67 5.11
N ILE A 391 13.15 -12.91 5.07
CA ILE A 391 12.33 -14.09 4.74
C ILE A 391 11.21 -14.28 5.76
N ALA A 392 11.53 -14.26 7.05
CA ALA A 392 10.55 -14.44 8.12
C ALA A 392 9.47 -13.35 8.14
N VAL A 393 9.83 -12.09 7.86
CA VAL A 393 8.87 -10.99 7.73
C VAL A 393 7.94 -11.23 6.54
N LYS A 394 8.48 -11.63 5.38
CA LYS A 394 7.69 -11.97 4.18
C LYS A 394 6.68 -13.09 4.46
N GLU A 395 7.11 -14.16 5.11
CA GLU A 395 6.25 -15.29 5.47
C GLU A 395 5.11 -14.85 6.41
N LYS A 396 5.41 -14.02 7.41
CA LYS A 396 4.39 -13.47 8.31
C LYS A 396 3.43 -12.52 7.62
N LEU A 397 3.91 -11.65 6.72
CA LEU A 397 3.06 -10.78 5.91
C LEU A 397 2.13 -11.60 5.02
N ALA A 398 2.65 -12.62 4.33
CA ALA A 398 1.84 -13.48 3.46
C ALA A 398 0.73 -14.19 4.26
N ALA A 399 1.09 -14.79 5.40
CA ALA A 399 0.14 -15.44 6.30
C ALA A 399 -0.92 -14.44 6.82
N TRP A 400 -0.52 -13.21 7.12
CA TRP A 400 -1.44 -12.18 7.59
C TRP A 400 -2.38 -11.70 6.48
N GLN A 401 -1.86 -11.42 5.29
CA GLN A 401 -2.61 -10.86 4.16
C GLN A 401 -3.49 -11.90 3.44
N GLY A 402 -3.53 -13.15 3.91
CA GLY A 402 -4.31 -14.22 3.28
C GLY A 402 -3.74 -14.71 1.95
N GLY A 403 -2.49 -14.35 1.65
CA GLY A 403 -1.78 -14.82 0.46
C GLY A 403 -1.19 -16.21 0.69
N SER A 404 -1.29 -17.07 -0.33
CA SER A 404 -0.36 -18.20 -0.44
C SER A 404 1.02 -17.63 -0.74
N VAL A 405 2.07 -18.13 -0.06
CA VAL A 405 3.46 -17.83 -0.45
C VAL A 405 3.71 -18.51 -1.79
N VAL A 406 3.31 -17.86 -2.88
CA VAL A 406 3.75 -18.25 -4.22
C VAL A 406 5.24 -17.92 -4.29
N ALA A 407 6.04 -18.86 -4.79
CA ALA A 407 7.45 -18.62 -5.05
C ALA A 407 7.60 -17.28 -5.78
N PRO A 408 8.53 -16.41 -5.36
CA PRO A 408 8.60 -15.07 -5.90
C PRO A 408 8.67 -15.14 -7.43
N PRO A 409 7.91 -14.31 -8.16
CA PRO A 409 8.16 -14.12 -9.58
C PRO A 409 9.66 -13.78 -9.76
N PRO A 410 10.29 -14.15 -10.88
CA PRO A 410 11.69 -13.81 -11.12
C PRO A 410 11.87 -12.32 -10.85
N GLU A 411 12.90 -11.99 -10.05
CA GLU A 411 13.14 -10.61 -9.64
C GLU A 411 13.07 -9.72 -10.89
N PRO A 412 12.25 -8.64 -10.88
CA PRO A 412 12.33 -7.67 -11.96
C PRO A 412 13.79 -7.26 -12.07
N VAL A 413 14.32 -7.22 -13.31
CA VAL A 413 15.73 -6.90 -13.56
C VAL A 413 16.06 -5.64 -12.77
N LYS A 414 16.89 -5.78 -11.72
CA LYS A 414 17.19 -4.70 -10.79
C LYS A 414 17.89 -3.60 -11.57
N THR A 415 17.16 -2.54 -11.87
CA THR A 415 17.73 -1.35 -12.50
C THR A 415 18.48 -0.59 -11.42
N PHE A 416 19.75 -0.34 -11.68
CA PHE A 416 20.67 0.41 -10.83
C PHE A 416 20.54 1.92 -11.03
N THR A 417 19.93 2.36 -12.13
CA THR A 417 19.74 3.78 -12.48
C THR A 417 18.31 4.12 -12.82
N ASP A 418 17.97 5.42 -12.75
CA ASP A 418 16.64 5.96 -13.14
C ASP A 418 16.35 5.79 -14.64
N TRP A 419 17.39 5.47 -15.42
CA TRP A 419 17.35 5.27 -16.87
C TRP A 419 17.17 3.78 -17.23
N GLY A 420 16.90 2.93 -16.24
CA GLY A 420 16.71 1.50 -16.43
C GLY A 420 18.01 0.72 -16.69
N MET A 421 19.18 1.29 -16.38
CA MET A 421 20.45 0.57 -16.56
C MET A 421 20.66 -0.44 -15.44
N THR A 422 21.20 -1.62 -15.75
CA THR A 422 21.58 -2.63 -14.75
C THR A 422 22.94 -2.27 -14.14
N LEU A 423 23.30 -2.91 -13.02
CA LEU A 423 24.65 -2.76 -12.45
C LEU A 423 25.74 -3.13 -13.47
N ALA A 424 25.50 -4.13 -14.33
CA ALA A 424 26.44 -4.52 -15.37
C ALA A 424 26.62 -3.42 -16.43
N HIS A 425 25.54 -2.75 -16.84
CA HIS A 425 25.63 -1.59 -17.74
C HIS A 425 26.46 -0.47 -17.10
N VAL A 426 26.16 -0.13 -15.85
CA VAL A 426 26.84 0.94 -15.12
C VAL A 426 28.33 0.63 -14.94
N ALA A 427 28.66 -0.61 -14.55
CA ALA A 427 30.04 -1.05 -14.43
C ALA A 427 30.79 -1.03 -15.77
N ASN A 428 30.10 -1.35 -16.87
CA ASN A 428 30.69 -1.26 -18.21
C ASN A 428 30.97 0.19 -18.62
N TYR A 429 30.07 1.13 -18.31
CA TYR A 429 30.28 2.55 -18.60
C TYR A 429 31.36 3.19 -17.73
N PHE A 430 31.47 2.78 -16.47
CA PHE A 430 32.49 3.28 -15.58
C PHE A 430 33.91 2.87 -16.02
N GLY A 431 34.04 1.69 -16.62
CA GLY A 431 35.34 1.13 -17.00
C GLY A 431 36.16 0.71 -15.79
N VAL A 432 37.47 1.00 -15.83
CA VAL A 432 38.41 0.66 -14.76
C VAL A 432 39.22 1.89 -14.39
N LEU A 433 39.02 2.37 -13.16
CA LEU A 433 39.79 3.49 -12.63
C LEU A 433 41.22 3.04 -12.27
N HIS A 434 42.21 3.70 -12.83
CA HIS A 434 43.62 3.43 -12.55
C HIS A 434 44.14 4.32 -11.41
N ARG A 435 44.37 3.74 -10.22
CA ARG A 435 44.95 4.48 -9.09
C ARG A 435 46.48 4.39 -9.11
N VAL A 436 47.14 5.53 -9.30
CA VAL A 436 48.60 5.64 -9.21
C VAL A 436 49.00 5.94 -7.78
N ASN A 437 49.70 5.00 -7.16
CA ASN A 437 50.19 5.12 -5.80
C ASN A 437 51.50 5.91 -5.75
N ALA A 438 51.87 6.41 -4.57
CA ALA A 438 53.11 7.18 -4.35
C ALA A 438 54.39 6.42 -4.76
N GLY A 439 54.36 5.07 -4.76
CA GLY A 439 55.46 4.21 -5.22
C GLY A 439 55.47 3.94 -6.73
N GLY A 440 54.59 4.56 -7.52
CA GLY A 440 54.47 4.36 -8.96
C GLY A 440 53.74 3.10 -9.39
N THR A 441 53.24 2.29 -8.45
CA THR A 441 52.37 1.15 -8.76
C THR A 441 50.98 1.62 -9.15
N VAL A 442 50.32 0.88 -10.04
CA VAL A 442 48.97 1.18 -10.52
C VAL A 442 48.00 0.10 -10.05
N ASP A 443 47.03 0.48 -9.22
CA ASP A 443 45.91 -0.38 -8.86
C ASP A 443 44.76 -0.20 -9.84
N LYS A 444 44.03 -1.28 -10.11
CA LYS A 444 42.84 -1.27 -10.96
C LYS A 444 41.60 -1.33 -10.07
N LEU A 445 40.80 -0.28 -10.11
CA LEU A 445 39.59 -0.15 -9.31
C LEU A 445 38.37 -0.23 -10.24
N PRO A 446 37.65 -1.36 -10.28
CA PRO A 446 36.41 -1.44 -11.04
C PRO A 446 35.32 -0.57 -10.40
N PHE A 447 34.18 -0.44 -11.08
CA PHE A 447 32.99 0.15 -10.47
C PHE A 447 32.63 -0.59 -9.18
N ASP A 448 32.56 0.15 -8.08
CA ASP A 448 32.13 -0.36 -6.79
C ASP A 448 30.75 0.24 -6.48
N PRO A 449 29.65 -0.54 -6.48
CA PRO A 449 28.31 -0.02 -6.19
C PRO A 449 28.15 0.54 -4.77
N ALA A 450 29.14 0.33 -3.89
CA ALA A 450 29.22 0.92 -2.56
C ALA A 450 30.32 1.98 -2.44
N GLY A 451 31.16 2.13 -3.47
CA GLY A 451 32.34 2.98 -3.43
C GLY A 451 31.99 4.46 -3.62
N PRO A 452 32.52 5.38 -2.80
CA PRO A 452 32.14 6.79 -2.84
C PRO A 452 32.43 7.46 -4.20
N VAL A 453 33.52 7.07 -4.88
CA VAL A 453 33.86 7.57 -6.22
C VAL A 453 32.81 7.14 -7.24
N SER A 454 32.47 5.86 -7.26
CA SER A 454 31.48 5.28 -8.17
C SER A 454 30.10 5.87 -7.99
N LEU A 455 29.71 6.17 -6.75
CA LEU A 455 28.43 6.79 -6.41
C LEU A 455 28.35 8.26 -6.81
N VAL A 456 29.40 9.05 -6.57
CA VAL A 456 29.46 10.47 -6.95
C VAL A 456 29.51 10.62 -8.47
N TRP A 457 30.27 9.74 -9.15
CA TRP A 457 30.26 9.61 -10.61
C TRP A 457 28.85 9.33 -11.14
N LEU A 458 28.21 8.25 -10.65
CA LEU A 458 26.91 7.83 -11.16
C LEU A 458 25.84 8.91 -11.00
N LYS A 459 25.83 9.60 -9.85
CA LYS A 459 24.89 10.70 -9.59
C LYS A 459 25.00 11.79 -10.66
N ARG A 460 26.22 12.26 -10.97
CA ARG A 460 26.42 13.30 -11.98
C ARG A 460 26.10 12.79 -13.39
N CYS A 461 26.39 11.52 -13.67
CA CYS A 461 26.06 10.90 -14.95
C CYS A 461 24.55 10.90 -15.23
N GLU A 462 23.74 10.63 -14.21
CA GLU A 462 22.28 10.65 -14.33
C GLU A 462 21.72 12.08 -14.41
N GLU A 463 22.33 13.05 -13.73
CA GLU A 463 21.96 14.47 -13.81
C GLU A 463 22.26 15.05 -15.21
N GLU A 464 23.41 14.72 -15.79
CA GLU A 464 23.83 15.26 -17.09
C GLU A 464 23.47 14.38 -18.29
N GLY A 465 23.05 13.14 -18.05
CA GLY A 465 22.80 12.14 -19.10
C GLY A 465 24.05 11.72 -19.88
N LYS A 466 25.23 11.80 -19.25
CA LYS A 466 26.54 11.48 -19.84
C LYS A 466 27.28 10.51 -18.94
N PHE A 467 27.94 9.51 -19.52
CA PHE A 467 28.63 8.47 -18.77
C PHE A 467 30.11 8.40 -19.17
N PRO A 468 30.95 9.36 -18.73
CA PRO A 468 32.36 9.37 -19.07
C PRO A 468 33.10 8.21 -18.39
N GLU A 469 33.97 7.52 -19.12
CA GLU A 469 34.79 6.43 -18.56
C GLU A 469 35.77 6.98 -17.51
N ALA A 470 35.99 6.22 -16.43
CA ALA A 470 36.98 6.58 -15.41
C ALA A 470 38.39 6.36 -15.94
N GLU A 471 39.25 7.37 -15.83
CA GLU A 471 40.60 7.31 -16.37
C GLU A 471 41.60 7.02 -15.25
N GLU A 472 41.83 8.00 -14.38
CA GLU A 472 42.96 7.96 -13.46
C GLU A 472 42.68 8.61 -12.12
N MET A 473 43.20 8.02 -11.05
CA MET A 473 43.20 8.56 -9.69
C MET A 473 44.64 8.77 -9.22
N ARG A 474 45.00 10.02 -8.93
CA ARG A 474 46.33 10.40 -8.43
C ARG A 474 46.26 11.08 -7.09
N LEU A 475 47.28 10.84 -6.28
CA LEU A 475 47.56 11.64 -5.11
C LEU A 475 48.36 12.87 -5.54
N PHE A 476 47.79 14.06 -5.33
CA PHE A 476 48.46 15.32 -5.57
C PHE A 476 48.97 15.87 -4.24
N ASP A 477 50.29 15.94 -4.12
CA ASP A 477 50.95 16.68 -3.05
C ASP A 477 51.19 18.09 -3.55
N SER A 478 50.28 19.01 -3.20
CA SER A 478 50.30 20.35 -3.79
C SER A 478 51.46 21.23 -3.31
N GLY A 479 52.18 20.85 -2.25
CA GLY A 479 53.25 21.65 -1.62
C GLY A 479 52.82 23.05 -1.09
N ILE A 480 51.64 23.53 -1.48
CA ILE A 480 51.09 24.87 -1.24
C ILE A 480 50.13 24.86 -0.04
N ARG A 481 49.52 23.70 0.28
CA ARG A 481 48.74 23.49 1.52
C ARG A 481 49.17 22.20 2.21
N PRO A 482 49.21 22.15 3.56
CA PRO A 482 49.47 20.92 4.28
C PRO A 482 48.33 19.92 4.02
N GLY A 483 48.63 18.83 3.31
CA GLY A 483 47.72 17.70 3.13
C GLY A 483 47.68 17.14 1.71
N GLN A 484 47.39 15.84 1.62
CA GLN A 484 47.34 15.10 0.37
C GLN A 484 45.93 15.17 -0.25
N GLU A 485 45.81 15.64 -1.48
CA GLU A 485 44.53 15.68 -2.21
C GLU A 485 44.44 14.53 -3.20
N TRP A 486 43.28 13.87 -3.30
CA TRP A 486 43.05 12.90 -4.37
C TRP A 486 42.37 13.58 -5.54
N TRP A 487 42.91 13.37 -6.74
CA TRP A 487 42.35 13.87 -7.99
C TRP A 487 41.97 12.67 -8.85
N ILE A 488 40.75 12.69 -9.38
CA ILE A 488 40.22 11.65 -10.27
C ILE A 488 39.77 12.32 -11.55
N THR A 489 40.27 11.86 -12.69
CA THR A 489 39.82 12.29 -14.01
C THR A 489 38.93 11.24 -14.66
N PHE A 490 37.98 11.72 -15.42
CA PHE A 490 37.12 10.93 -16.29
C PHE A 490 37.15 11.54 -17.69
N GLU A 491 36.75 10.74 -18.67
CA GLU A 491 36.68 11.14 -20.09
C GLU A 491 35.97 12.50 -20.26
N GLY A 492 36.48 13.31 -21.17
CA GLY A 492 35.90 14.64 -21.44
C GLY A 492 36.21 15.66 -20.35
N GLY A 493 37.26 15.45 -19.55
CA GLY A 493 37.82 16.44 -18.64
C GLY A 493 37.04 16.62 -17.33
N TRP A 494 36.17 15.66 -16.99
CA TRP A 494 35.49 15.65 -15.71
C TRP A 494 36.50 15.37 -14.60
N THR A 495 36.55 16.24 -13.59
CA THR A 495 37.54 16.11 -12.52
C THR A 495 36.86 16.11 -11.16
N LEU A 496 37.08 15.05 -10.39
CA LEU A 496 36.60 14.90 -9.03
C LEU A 496 37.78 14.99 -8.06
N VAL A 497 37.68 15.83 -7.04
CA VAL A 497 38.76 16.06 -6.07
C VAL A 497 38.29 15.74 -4.67
N LYS A 498 39.17 15.15 -3.85
CA LYS A 498 39.03 15.01 -2.40
C LYS A 498 40.04 15.92 -1.70
N SER A 499 39.54 16.99 -1.06
CA SER A 499 40.37 17.95 -0.30
C SER A 499 41.03 17.31 0.93
N ALA A 500 42.22 17.79 1.29
CA ALA A 500 42.89 17.39 2.53
C ALA A 500 42.37 18.20 3.72
N GLY A 501 41.77 17.52 4.69
CA GLY A 501 41.17 18.12 5.88
C GLY A 501 40.03 17.25 6.37
N ASP A 502 40.26 16.53 7.46
CA ASP A 502 39.38 15.49 7.98
C ASP A 502 38.14 16.07 8.70
N THR A 503 37.32 16.81 7.95
CA THR A 503 35.95 17.14 8.35
C THR A 503 35.01 16.80 7.21
N ARG A 504 34.56 15.55 7.20
CA ARG A 504 33.16 15.14 6.96
C ARG A 504 32.48 15.53 5.63
N ASP A 505 33.17 16.15 4.67
CA ASP A 505 32.76 16.39 3.27
C ASP A 505 34.02 16.52 2.41
N ALA A 506 34.17 15.83 1.27
CA ALA A 506 35.28 16.22 0.37
C ALA A 506 35.25 15.80 -1.10
N TRP A 507 34.51 14.76 -1.55
CA TRP A 507 34.45 14.50 -2.99
C TRP A 507 33.60 15.57 -3.66
N ARG A 508 34.25 16.44 -4.44
CA ARG A 508 33.60 17.52 -5.17
C ARG A 508 34.04 17.52 -6.62
N TRP A 509 33.10 17.84 -7.51
CA TRP A 509 33.43 18.11 -8.89
C TRP A 509 34.13 19.46 -9.01
N LEU A 510 35.23 19.48 -9.75
CA LEU A 510 35.70 20.71 -10.35
C LEU A 510 34.93 20.85 -11.66
N ASP A 511 34.03 21.82 -11.73
CA ASP A 511 33.42 22.18 -12.99
C ASP A 511 34.50 22.63 -13.97
N ARG A 512 34.28 22.37 -15.27
CA ARG A 512 35.22 22.77 -16.30
C ARG A 512 35.53 24.26 -16.10
N LEU A 513 36.80 24.62 -16.15
CA LEU A 513 37.25 25.98 -16.44
C LEU A 513 36.86 26.29 -17.90
N GLU A 514 35.56 26.35 -18.19
CA GLU A 514 35.04 26.97 -19.40
C GLU A 514 34.72 28.41 -18.98
N ASP A 515 35.54 29.34 -19.46
CA ASP A 515 35.57 30.80 -19.24
C ASP A 515 36.68 31.34 -18.29
N ALA A 516 37.93 30.91 -18.48
CA ALA A 516 39.12 31.70 -18.13
C ALA A 516 40.07 31.83 -19.33
#